data_AF-A0A850MHY2-F1
#
_entry.id   AF-A0A850MHY2-F1
#
_cell.length_a   1.000
_cell.length_b   1.000
_cell.length_c   1.000
_cell.angle_alpha   90.00
_cell.angle_beta   90.00
_cell.angle_gamma   90.00
#
_symmetry.space_group_name_H-M   'P 1'
#
loop_
_entity.id
_entity.type
_entity.pdbx_description
1 polymer ?
#
loop_
_entity_poly.entity_id
_entity_poly.type
_entity_poly.pdbx_seq_one_letter_code
_entity_poly.pdbx_strand_id
1 'polypeptide(L)' 'MTTYTCTRCDWKGSKEDLKPVPVCPDCATGHNPMYRIMKKGDLLECPSCSWSGPREDALSEPECPECKDQYLREE' A
#
# COMPACT_ATOMS: atom_id res chain seq x y z
N MET A 1 12.16 16.28 11.16
CA MET A 1 11.87 15.30 10.10
C MET A 1 11.07 14.20 10.75
N THR A 2 9.91 13.89 10.22
CA THR A 2 9.05 12.82 10.73
C THR A 2 9.69 11.47 10.40
N THR A 3 9.88 10.62 11.40
CA THR A 3 10.48 9.29 11.20
C THR A 3 9.40 8.21 11.27
N TYR A 4 9.47 7.23 10.38
CA TYR A 4 8.56 6.08 10.38
C TYR A 4 9.30 4.84 10.86
N THR A 5 8.67 4.08 11.75
CA THR A 5 9.15 2.79 12.24
C THR A 5 8.18 1.67 11.81
N CYS A 6 8.69 0.66 11.11
CA CYS A 6 7.89 -0.52 10.76
C CYS A 6 7.73 -1.44 11.98
N THR A 7 6.48 -1.81 12.31
CA THR A 7 6.21 -2.63 13.49
C THR A 7 6.56 -4.11 13.34
N ARG A 8 7.00 -4.53 12.15
CA ARG A 8 7.27 -5.94 11.82
C ARG A 8 8.76 -6.27 11.72
N CYS A 9 9.55 -5.36 11.15
CA CYS A 9 10.99 -5.57 10.93
C CYS A 9 11.86 -4.46 11.53
N ASP A 10 11.26 -3.56 12.33
CA ASP A 10 11.94 -2.44 13.01
C ASP A 10 12.70 -1.48 12.07
N TRP A 11 12.40 -1.52 10.77
CA TRP A 11 12.94 -0.56 9.81
C TRP A 11 12.58 0.86 10.22
N LYS A 12 13.54 1.78 10.16
CA LYS A 12 13.36 3.20 10.45
C LYS A 12 13.83 4.04 9.27
N GLY A 13 13.01 5.00 8.86
CA GLY A 13 13.38 5.91 7.78
C GLY A 13 12.42 7.09 7.63
N SER A 14 12.62 7.87 6.58
CA SER A 14 11.82 9.04 6.29
C SER A 14 10.56 8.65 5.50
N LYS A 15 9.59 9.55 5.45
CA LYS A 15 8.39 9.37 4.61
C LYS A 15 8.72 9.08 3.15
N GLU A 16 9.81 9.67 2.67
CA GLU A 16 10.29 9.59 1.28
C GLU A 16 10.81 8.19 0.93
N ASP A 17 11.24 7.42 1.92
CA ASP A 17 11.73 6.04 1.74
C ASP A 17 10.58 5.01 1.70
N LEU A 18 9.36 5.42 2.06
CA LEU A 18 8.19 4.55 2.05
C LEU A 18 7.77 4.23 0.63
N LYS A 19 7.30 2.99 0.42
CA LYS A 19 6.82 2.56 -0.89
C LYS A 19 5.32 2.75 -1.01
N PRO A 20 4.82 3.70 -1.83
CA PRO A 20 3.39 3.84 -2.07
C PRO A 20 2.87 2.68 -2.93
N VAL A 21 1.76 2.08 -2.52
CA VAL A 21 1.09 1.01 -3.26
C VAL A 21 -0.38 1.36 -3.52
N PRO A 22 -0.96 0.86 -4.64
CA PRO A 22 -2.40 0.97 -4.87
C PRO A 22 -3.18 0.15 -3.84
N VAL A 23 -4.19 0.78 -3.26
CA VAL A 23 -5.16 0.17 -2.36
C VAL A 23 -6.57 0.45 -2.88
N CYS A 24 -7.46 -0.53 -2.76
CA CYS A 24 -8.85 -0.40 -3.17
C CYS A 24 -9.53 0.69 -2.32
N PRO A 25 -10.17 1.69 -2.94
CA PRO A 25 -10.86 2.75 -2.22
C PRO A 25 -12.11 2.27 -1.46
N ASP A 26 -12.72 1.15 -1.88
CA ASP A 26 -13.97 0.66 -1.29
C ASP A 26 -13.74 -0.25 -0.08
N CYS A 27 -12.70 -1.08 -0.09
CA CYS A 27 -12.49 -2.11 0.94
C CYS A 27 -11.08 -2.13 1.55
N ALA A 28 -10.24 -1.14 1.24
CA ALA A 28 -8.86 -1.01 1.73
C ALA A 28 -7.96 -2.24 1.47
N THR A 29 -8.37 -3.12 0.55
CA THR A 29 -7.55 -4.27 0.13
C THR A 29 -6.41 -3.79 -0.78
N GLY A 30 -5.21 -4.33 -0.62
CA GLY A 30 -4.08 -3.99 -1.49
C GLY A 30 -2.72 -4.10 -0.81
N HIS A 31 -2.70 -4.10 0.52
CA HIS A 31 -1.49 -4.27 1.31
C HIS A 31 -1.02 -5.72 1.46
N ASN A 32 -1.98 -6.64 1.63
CA ASN A 32 -1.66 -8.05 1.77
C ASN A 32 -1.06 -8.60 0.46
N PRO A 33 0.15 -9.20 0.48
CA PRO A 33 0.77 -9.80 -0.70
C PRO A 33 -0.09 -10.81 -1.46
N MET A 34 -1.01 -11.50 -0.78
CA MET A 34 -1.95 -12.44 -1.40
C MET A 34 -3.15 -11.76 -2.06
N TYR A 35 -3.49 -10.54 -1.63
CA TYR A 35 -4.63 -9.76 -2.11
C TYR A 35 -4.17 -8.40 -2.64
N ARG A 36 -3.10 -8.40 -3.43
CA ARG A 36 -2.64 -7.18 -4.11
C ARG A 36 -3.63 -6.74 -5.17
N ILE A 37 -3.80 -5.43 -5.31
CA ILE A 37 -4.51 -4.86 -6.44
C ILE A 37 -3.85 -5.33 -7.74
N MET A 38 -4.65 -5.93 -8.62
CA MET A 38 -4.18 -6.51 -9.86
C MET A 38 -4.25 -5.46 -10.97
N LYS A 39 -3.31 -5.54 -11.93
CA LYS A 39 -3.37 -4.73 -13.14
C LYS A 39 -4.11 -5.50 -14.23
N LYS A 40 -5.13 -4.89 -14.82
CA LYS A 40 -5.96 -5.43 -15.91
C LYS A 40 -6.01 -4.44 -17.06
N GLY A 41 -5.05 -4.57 -17.98
CA GLY A 41 -4.83 -3.56 -19.02
C GLY A 41 -4.37 -2.24 -18.40
N ASP A 42 -5.09 -1.16 -18.69
CA ASP A 42 -4.86 0.18 -18.13
C ASP A 42 -5.57 0.41 -16.79
N LEU A 43 -6.43 -0.52 -16.37
CA LEU A 43 -7.18 -0.44 -15.12
C LEU A 43 -6.51 -1.28 -14.02
N LEU A 44 -6.86 -0.94 -12.80
CA LEU A 44 -6.65 -1.73 -11.60
C LEU A 44 -7.94 -2.48 -11.24
N GLU A 45 -7.80 -3.68 -10.70
CA GLU A 45 -8.90 -4.52 -10.24
C GLU A 45 -8.62 -4.97 -8.80
N CYS A 46 -9.62 -4.79 -7.92
CA CYS A 46 -9.54 -5.30 -6.58
C CYS A 46 -9.77 -6.82 -6.57
N PRO A 47 -8.91 -7.63 -5.93
CA PRO A 47 -9.13 -9.07 -5.84
C PRO A 47 -10.18 -9.48 -4.79
N SER A 48 -10.65 -8.53 -3.96
CA SER A 48 -11.53 -8.79 -2.81
C SER A 48 -12.97 -8.32 -3.04
N CYS A 49 -13.16 -7.20 -3.76
CA CYS A 49 -14.47 -6.67 -4.12
C CYS A 49 -14.61 -6.46 -5.64
N SER A 50 -15.72 -5.88 -6.07
CA SER A 50 -16.01 -5.64 -7.49
C SER A 50 -15.41 -4.36 -8.07
N TRP A 51 -14.54 -3.66 -7.32
CA TRP A 51 -13.95 -2.40 -7.76
C TRP A 51 -12.95 -2.62 -8.91
N SER A 52 -13.11 -1.82 -9.96
CA SER A 52 -12.12 -1.68 -11.04
C SER A 52 -12.08 -0.24 -11.53
N GLY A 53 -10.89 0.34 -11.66
CA GLY A 53 -10.72 1.74 -12.04
C GLY A 53 -9.28 2.10 -12.40
N PRO A 54 -9.04 3.31 -12.92
CA PRO A 54 -7.70 3.79 -13.22
C PRO A 54 -6.82 3.91 -11.96
N ARG A 55 -5.49 3.99 -12.16
CA ARG A 55 -4.50 4.06 -11.06
C ARG A 55 -4.74 5.25 -10.11
N GLU A 56 -5.26 6.34 -10.64
CA GLU A 56 -5.56 7.60 -9.92
C GLU A 56 -6.75 7.51 -8.97
N ASP A 57 -7.68 6.59 -9.22
CA ASP A 57 -8.84 6.34 -8.36
C ASP A 57 -8.51 5.41 -7.19
N ALA A 58 -7.39 4.68 -7.27
CA ALA A 58 -6.90 3.86 -6.16
C ALA A 58 -6.29 4.76 -5.07
N LEU A 59 -6.53 4.38 -3.82
CA LEU A 59 -5.79 4.97 -2.69
C LEU A 59 -4.30 4.66 -2.84
N SER A 60 -3.47 5.60 -2.43
CA SER A 60 -2.02 5.44 -2.42
C SER A 60 -1.53 5.43 -0.98
N GLU A 61 -1.36 4.22 -0.44
CA GLU A 61 -0.96 4.03 0.95
C GLU A 61 0.49 3.55 1.04
N PRO A 62 1.24 3.99 2.06
CA PRO A 62 2.64 3.63 2.22
C PRO A 62 2.82 2.21 2.76
N GLU A 63 3.93 1.58 2.37
CA GLU A 63 4.42 0.33 2.94
C GLU A 63 5.89 0.42 3.32
N CYS A 64 6.29 -0.43 4.26
CA CYS A 64 7.68 -0.65 4.59
C CYS A 64 8.46 -1.11 3.33
N PRO A 65 9.56 -0.43 2.95
CA PRO A 65 10.34 -0.79 1.76
C PRO A 65 11.00 -2.17 1.89
N GLU A 66 11.30 -2.61 3.11
CA GLU A 66 11.97 -3.88 3.40
C GLU A 66 11.00 -5.07 3.38
N CYS A 67 9.96 -5.03 4.22
CA CYS A 67 9.08 -6.18 4.43
C CYS A 67 7.68 -6.02 3.82
N LYS A 68 7.39 -4.90 3.16
CA LYS A 68 6.09 -4.60 2.49
C LYS A 68 4.90 -4.57 3.46
N ASP A 69 5.17 -4.38 4.74
CA ASP A 69 4.14 -4.30 5.76
C ASP A 69 3.53 -2.90 5.78
N GLN A 70 2.22 -2.83 6.01
CA GLN A 70 1.44 -1.57 6.02
C GLN A 70 1.50 -0.85 7.37
N TYR A 71 1.94 -1.53 8.44
CA TYR A 71 1.94 -0.97 9.78
C TYR A 71 3.23 -0.18 10.03
N LEU A 72 3.11 1.13 9.83
CA LEU A 72 4.15 2.12 10.04
C LEU A 72 3.73 3.06 11.17
N ARG A 73 4.59 3.24 12.17
CA ARG A 73 4.39 4.19 13.27
C ARG A 73 5.16 5.45 12.98
N GLU A 74 4.49 6.59 13.14
CA GLU A 74 5.11 7.90 13.09
C GLU A 74 5.75 8.22 14.46
N GLU A 75 7.02 8.63 14.46
CA GLU A 75 7.79 9.12 15.61
C GLU A 75 8.22 10.58 15.42
#